data_AF-A0A931W400-F1
#
_entry.id   AF-A0A931W400-F1
#
_cell.length_a   1.000
_cell.length_b   1.000
_cell.length_c   1.000
_cell.angle_alpha   90.00
_cell.angle_beta   90.00
_cell.angle_gamma   90.00
#
_symmetry.space_group_name_H-M   'P 1'
#
loop_
_entity.id
_entity.type
_entity.pdbx_description
1 polymer ?
#
loop_
_entity_poly.entity_id
_entity_poly.type
_entity_poly.pdbx_seq_one_letter_code
_entity_poly.pdbx_strand_id
1 'polypeptide(L)'
;MAARYTIEDLQEWNQRIVELVQKYGLDPYAQEFEICDYEQMLSYMVYSGMPSHYPHWSYGKGFEKLKTLYDYGLSGLPYEMVINSNPSIAYLMRDNSLA
;
A
#
# COMPACT_ATOMS: atom_id res chain seq x y z
N MET A 1 -7.58 -12.17 11.51
CA MET A 1 -8.21 -12.74 10.30
C MET A 1 -7.10 -13.01 9.29
N ALA A 2 -7.09 -14.16 8.61
CA ALA A 2 -6.13 -14.42 7.53
C ALA A 2 -6.38 -13.45 6.37
N ALA A 3 -5.33 -13.13 5.59
CA ALA A 3 -5.49 -12.31 4.40
C ALA A 3 -6.47 -12.98 3.43
N ARG A 4 -7.34 -12.19 2.79
CA ARG A 4 -8.31 -12.71 1.80
C ARG A 4 -7.65 -13.08 0.47
N TYR A 5 -6.40 -12.70 0.29
CA TYR A 5 -5.59 -12.92 -0.90
C TYR A 5 -4.10 -12.99 -0.52
N THR A 6 -3.27 -13.53 -1.40
CA THR A 6 -1.83 -13.66 -1.18
C THR A 6 -1.01 -12.81 -2.16
N ILE A 7 0.30 -12.72 -1.91
CA ILE A 7 1.21 -12.00 -2.80
C ILE A 7 1.31 -12.73 -4.15
N GLU A 8 1.23 -14.05 -4.15
CA GLU A 8 1.24 -14.86 -5.37
C GLU A 8 0.04 -14.53 -6.27
N ASP A 9 -1.15 -14.37 -5.70
CA ASP A 9 -2.34 -13.95 -6.45
C ASP A 9 -2.12 -12.59 -7.14
N LEU A 10 -1.53 -11.63 -6.41
CA LEU A 10 -1.22 -10.31 -6.93
C LEU A 10 -0.17 -10.36 -8.05
N GLN A 11 0.86 -11.20 -7.87
CA GLN A 11 1.91 -11.40 -8.88
C GLN A 11 1.35 -12.01 -10.16
N GLU A 12 0.42 -12.97 -10.05
CA GLU A 12 -0.27 -13.54 -11.20
C GLU A 12 -1.05 -12.46 -11.98
N TRP A 13 -1.82 -11.64 -11.28
CA TRP A 13 -2.56 -10.53 -11.90
C TRP A 13 -1.64 -9.48 -12.51
N ASN A 14 -0.57 -9.12 -11.81
CA ASN A 14 0.42 -8.17 -12.30
C ASN A 14 1.05 -8.64 -13.61
N GLN A 15 1.43 -9.92 -13.71
CA GLN A 15 1.99 -10.47 -14.94
C GLN A 15 1.01 -10.32 -16.12
N ARG A 16 -0.27 -10.67 -15.91
CA ARG A 16 -1.32 -10.53 -16.94
C ARG A 16 -1.53 -9.08 -17.37
N ILE A 17 -1.51 -8.14 -16.41
CA ILE A 17 -1.68 -6.70 -16.67
C ILE A 17 -0.47 -6.15 -17.42
N VAL A 18 0.76 -6.48 -17.01
CA VAL A 18 1.99 -6.02 -17.67
C VAL A 18 2.04 -6.49 -19.12
N GLU A 19 1.71 -7.77 -19.39
CA GLU A 19 1.64 -8.29 -20.76
C GLU A 19 0.62 -7.53 -21.63
N LEU A 20 -0.51 -7.12 -21.06
CA LEU A 20 -1.51 -6.32 -21.75
C LEU A 20 -1.01 -4.91 -22.02
N VAL A 21 -0.48 -4.25 -21.00
CA VAL A 21 0.06 -2.87 -21.05
C VAL A 21 1.18 -2.77 -22.09
N GLN A 22 2.08 -3.75 -22.15
CA GLN A 22 3.14 -3.83 -23.16
C GLN A 22 2.60 -3.98 -24.60
N LYS A 23 1.49 -4.70 -24.80
CA LYS A 23 0.84 -4.78 -26.14
C LYS A 23 0.31 -3.44 -26.62
N TYR A 24 0.01 -2.52 -25.71
CA TYR A 24 -0.38 -1.14 -26.01
C TYR A 24 0.81 -0.17 -26.12
N GLY A 25 2.06 -0.67 -26.04
CA GLY A 25 3.28 0.14 -26.18
C GLY A 25 3.63 0.95 -24.94
N LEU A 26 3.10 0.60 -23.77
CA LEU A 26 3.42 1.22 -22.49
C LEU A 26 4.54 0.45 -21.78
N ASP A 27 5.36 1.17 -21.01
CA ASP A 27 6.53 0.64 -20.28
C ASP A 27 6.38 0.92 -18.76
N PRO A 28 5.66 0.06 -18.01
CA PRO A 28 5.47 0.25 -16.59
C PRO A 28 6.72 -0.13 -15.79
N TYR A 29 6.96 0.53 -14.66
CA TYR A 29 7.98 0.09 -13.71
C TYR A 29 7.63 -1.27 -13.12
N ALA A 30 8.66 -1.99 -12.65
CA ALA A 30 8.47 -3.23 -11.90
C ALA A 30 7.63 -2.96 -10.65
N GLN A 31 6.63 -3.81 -10.39
CA GLN A 31 5.69 -3.63 -9.28
C GLN A 31 6.07 -4.54 -8.10
N GLU A 32 6.24 -3.94 -6.93
CA GLU A 32 6.39 -4.61 -5.64
C GLU A 32 5.10 -4.44 -4.84
N PHE A 33 4.65 -5.53 -4.21
CA PHE A 33 3.42 -5.55 -3.43
C PHE A 33 3.73 -5.83 -1.97
N GLU A 34 3.03 -5.13 -1.09
CA GLU A 34 3.05 -5.38 0.35
C GLU A 34 1.62 -5.41 0.89
N ILE A 35 1.28 -6.50 1.59
CA ILE A 35 -0.04 -6.63 2.23
C ILE A 35 0.09 -6.13 3.66
N CYS A 36 -0.70 -5.11 4.00
CA CYS A 36 -0.62 -4.43 5.28
C CYS A 36 -1.96 -4.45 6.04
N ASP A 37 -1.87 -4.37 7.36
CA ASP A 37 -3.03 -4.07 8.21
C ASP A 37 -3.25 -2.56 8.37
N TYR A 38 -4.28 -2.20 9.14
CA TYR A 38 -4.65 -0.80 9.35
C TYR A 38 -3.57 0.01 10.07
N GLU A 39 -2.81 -0.59 11.00
CA GLU A 39 -1.75 0.11 11.74
C GLU A 39 -0.54 0.36 10.84
N GLN A 40 -0.19 -0.64 10.02
CA GLN A 40 0.83 -0.50 9.01
C GLN A 40 0.43 0.56 7.97
N MET A 41 -0.82 0.58 7.50
CA MET A 41 -1.31 1.60 6.57
C MET A 41 -1.22 3.02 7.15
N LEU A 42 -1.67 3.20 8.40
CA LEU A 42 -1.52 4.47 9.11
C LEU A 42 -0.05 4.89 9.21
N SER A 43 0.85 3.94 9.47
CA SER A 43 2.29 4.17 9.49
C SER A 43 2.79 4.63 8.13
N TYR A 44 2.44 3.93 7.04
CA TYR A 44 2.82 4.33 5.67
C TYR A 44 2.30 5.71 5.31
N MET A 45 1.08 6.07 5.69
CA MET A 45 0.55 7.41 5.47
C MET A 45 1.39 8.50 6.15
N VAL A 46 1.82 8.26 7.40
CA VAL A 46 2.68 9.20 8.14
C VAL A 46 4.07 9.31 7.52
N TYR A 47 4.59 8.20 7.00
CA TYR A 47 5.91 8.14 6.35
C TYR A 47 5.87 8.50 4.86
N SER A 48 4.72 8.93 4.33
CA SER A 48 4.53 9.17 2.90
C SER A 48 4.90 7.96 2.03
N GLY A 49 4.71 6.74 2.56
CA GLY A 49 5.01 5.45 1.94
C GLY A 49 6.49 5.17 1.68
N MET A 50 7.41 5.97 2.23
CA MET A 50 8.84 5.75 2.09
C MET A 50 9.29 4.53 2.90
N PRO A 51 10.00 3.55 2.31
CA PRO A 51 10.45 2.34 3.01
C PRO A 51 11.46 2.60 4.14
N SER A 52 12.21 3.70 4.03
CA SER A 52 13.23 4.09 5.01
C SER A 52 13.11 5.57 5.33
N HIS A 53 13.27 5.90 6.62
CA HIS A 53 13.19 7.26 7.13
C HIS A 53 14.11 7.43 8.34
N TYR A 54 14.45 8.69 8.63
CA TYR A 54 15.20 9.02 9.84
C TYR A 54 14.25 8.97 11.06
N PRO A 55 14.70 8.43 12.21
CA PRO A 55 13.84 8.28 13.37
C PRO A 55 13.56 9.65 14.00
N HIS A 56 12.38 10.20 13.74
CA HIS A 56 11.98 11.51 14.25
C HIS A 56 10.61 11.45 14.92
N TRP A 57 10.54 12.05 16.11
CA TRP A 57 9.36 12.03 16.99
C TRP A 57 8.10 12.64 16.34
N SER A 58 8.24 13.49 15.31
CA SER A 58 7.09 14.04 14.58
C SER A 58 6.23 12.96 13.95
N TYR A 59 6.84 11.85 13.53
CA TYR A 59 6.12 10.73 12.94
C TYR A 59 5.24 10.02 13.98
N GLY A 60 5.77 9.76 15.19
CA GLY A 60 4.96 9.21 16.28
C GLY A 60 3.74 10.08 16.59
N LYS A 61 3.92 11.42 16.66
CA LYS A 61 2.78 12.34 16.80
C LYS A 61 1.78 12.28 15.64
N GLY A 62 2.28 12.17 14.41
CA GLY A 62 1.44 12.06 13.22
C GLY A 62 0.59 10.79 13.25
N PHE A 63 1.21 9.67 13.64
CA PHE A 63 0.56 8.38 13.79
C PHE A 63 -0.57 8.45 14.83
N GLU A 64 -0.27 8.93 16.04
CA GLU A 64 -1.28 9.05 17.10
C GLU A 64 -2.46 9.92 16.66
N LYS A 65 -2.19 11.02 15.95
CA LYS A 65 -3.25 11.88 15.41
C LYS A 65 -4.12 11.13 14.39
N LEU A 66 -3.52 10.47 13.40
CA LEU A 66 -4.28 9.76 12.37
C LEU A 66 -5.04 8.58 12.95
N LYS A 67 -4.41 7.80 13.83
CA LYS A 67 -5.05 6.70 14.56
C LYS A 67 -6.26 7.20 15.35
N THR A 68 -6.10 8.29 16.10
CA THR A 68 -7.21 8.90 16.85
C THR A 68 -8.36 9.28 15.92
N LEU A 69 -8.09 9.95 14.80
CA LEU A 69 -9.12 10.32 13.84
C LEU A 69 -9.82 9.09 13.23
N TYR A 70 -9.06 8.03 12.94
CA TYR A 70 -9.60 6.77 12.44
C TYR A 70 -10.49 6.07 13.47
N ASP A 71 -10.03 5.95 14.72
CA ASP A 71 -10.77 5.30 15.82
C ASP A 71 -12.11 5.99 16.11
N TYR A 72 -12.16 7.32 15.97
CA TYR A 72 -13.40 8.10 16.10
C TYR A 72 -14.24 8.17 14.81
N GLY A 73 -13.83 7.46 13.74
CA GLY A 73 -14.54 7.46 12.45
C GLY A 73 -14.51 8.79 11.70
N LEU A 74 -13.59 9.69 12.06
CA LEU A 74 -13.41 11.00 11.45
C LEU A 74 -12.51 10.98 10.22
N SER A 75 -11.74 9.90 10.04
CA SER A 75 -10.92 9.64 8.86
C SER A 75 -11.11 8.19 8.42
N GLY A 76 -11.17 7.97 7.11
CA GLY A 76 -11.07 6.63 6.53
C GLY A 76 -9.62 6.19 6.35
N LEU A 77 -9.45 4.92 6.00
CA LEU A 77 -8.19 4.38 5.49
C LEU A 77 -8.30 4.15 3.98
N PRO A 78 -7.23 4.41 3.23
CA PRO A 78 -7.20 4.05 1.82
C PRO A 78 -7.18 2.52 1.69
N TYR A 79 -7.79 2.01 0.63
CA TYR A 79 -7.69 0.59 0.27
C TYR A 79 -6.28 0.21 -0.20
N GLU A 80 -5.59 1.18 -0.82
CA GLU A 80 -4.23 1.03 -1.32
C GLU A 80 -3.46 2.35 -1.25
N MET A 81 -2.14 2.25 -1.14
CA MET A 81 -1.21 3.37 -1.30
C MET A 81 -0.11 2.95 -2.27
N VAL A 82 0.06 3.71 -3.36
CA VAL A 82 1.05 3.41 -4.39
C VAL A 82 2.10 4.50 -4.44
N ILE A 83 3.37 4.11 -4.32
CA ILE A 83 4.52 4.96 -4.58
C ILE A 83 5.01 4.69 -6.00
N ASN A 84 4.86 5.70 -6.86
CA ASN A 84 5.33 5.65 -8.24
C ASN A 84 6.84 5.88 -8.34
N SER A 85 7.61 4.93 -7.79
CA SER A 85 9.06 4.84 -7.91
C SER A 85 9.45 3.73 -8.90
N ASN A 86 10.76 3.53 -9.11
CA ASN A 86 11.28 2.39 -9.85
C ASN A 86 12.16 1.55 -8.90
N PRO A 87 11.65 0.44 -8.33
CA PRO A 87 10.34 -0.18 -8.57
C PRO A 87 9.16 0.60 -7.95
N SER A 88 7.96 0.39 -8.50
CA SER A 88 6.70 0.91 -7.95
C SER A 88 6.32 0.07 -6.74
N ILE A 89 5.91 0.71 -5.64
CA ILE A 89 5.59 0.03 -4.37
C ILE A 89 4.10 0.20 -4.09
N ALA A 90 3.36 -0.89 -3.95
CA ALA A 90 1.93 -0.88 -3.63
C ALA A 90 1.67 -1.53 -2.27
N TYR A 91 1.21 -0.72 -1.32
CA TYR A 91 0.72 -1.17 -0.02
C TYR A 91 -0.78 -1.42 -0.13
N LEU A 92 -1.23 -2.65 0.12
CA LEU A 92 -2.62 -3.09 -0.06
C LEU A 92 -3.20 -3.59 1.26
N MET A 93 -4.40 -3.09 1.60
CA MET A 93 -5.10 -3.49 2.81
C MET A 93 -5.50 -4.97 2.77
N ARG A 94 -5.07 -5.75 3.77
CA ARG A 94 -5.35 -7.18 3.93
C ARG A 94 -6.83 -7.56 3.82
N ASP A 95 -7.71 -6.65 4.23
CA ASP A 95 -9.16 -6.88 4.28
C ASP A 95 -9.86 -6.68 2.92
N ASN A 96 -9.14 -6.20 1.90
CA ASN A 96 -9.63 -6.07 0.53
C ASN A 96 -10.03 -7.44 -0.03
N SER A 97 -10.99 -7.46 -0.97
CA SER A 97 -11.29 -8.65 -1.77
C SER A 97 -10.61 -8.57 -3.13
N LEU A 98 -10.22 -9.73 -3.68
CA LEU A 98 -9.69 -9.84 -5.05
C LEU A 98 -10.80 -9.73 -6.12
N ALA A 99 -12.06 -9.94 -5.73
CA ALA A 99 -13.28 -9.81 -6.53
C ALA A 99 -14.50 -9.67 -5.61
#